data_AF-A0A536PC50-F1
#
_entry.id   AF-A0A536PC50-F1
#
_cell.length_a   1.000
_cell.length_b   1.000
_cell.length_c   1.000
_cell.angle_alpha   90.00
_cell.angle_beta   90.00
_cell.angle_gamma   90.00
#
_symmetry.space_group_name_H-M   'P 1'
#
loop_
_entity.id
_entity.type
_entity.pdbx_description
1 polymer ?
#
loop_
_entity_poly.entity_id
_entity_poly.type
_entity_poly.pdbx_seq_one_letter_code
_entity_poly.pdbx_strand_id
1 'polypeptide(L)'
;MKLRHPVVRGHPLHAIVTDGPITLIPLALAASVAARARSSRETRFADDAAQRLALASIVPAVLLGWWDWLTIPGDHEAHSPATLHGLVNSAAAACVVGALWRPRRAELLALAAATIAVGGWLGGDLVYALGWRVRKAELFEQIEEGRSRAEAEEIIREHERNDTFLASA
;
A
#
# COMPACT_ATOMS: atom_id res chain seq x y z
N MET A 1 -10.23 11.71 -19.95
CA MET A 1 -9.16 10.72 -20.22
C MET A 1 -9.31 9.62 -19.18
N LYS A 2 -9.31 8.34 -19.59
CA LYS A 2 -9.31 7.21 -18.65
C LYS A 2 -7.97 7.18 -17.92
N LEU A 3 -7.98 7.10 -16.59
CA LEU A 3 -6.76 7.04 -15.79
C LEU A 3 -6.14 5.66 -15.97
N ARG A 4 -4.84 5.61 -16.34
CA ARG A 4 -4.13 4.34 -16.45
C ARG A 4 -3.81 3.79 -15.06
N HIS A 5 -3.77 2.46 -14.95
CA HIS A 5 -3.34 1.76 -13.76
C HIS A 5 -1.84 1.92 -13.53
N PRO A 6 -1.38 2.17 -12.28
CA PRO A 6 0.03 2.28 -11.93
C PRO A 6 0.70 0.90 -11.85
N VAL A 7 0.63 0.15 -12.95
CA VAL A 7 1.18 -1.20 -13.12
C VAL A 7 2.27 -1.16 -14.19
N VAL A 8 3.43 -1.74 -13.88
CA VAL A 8 4.58 -1.81 -14.78
C VAL A 8 4.98 -3.27 -14.98
N ARG A 9 4.87 -3.77 -16.21
CA ARG A 9 5.16 -5.16 -16.57
C ARG A 9 4.44 -6.19 -15.70
N GLY A 10 3.17 -5.92 -15.40
CA GLY A 10 2.35 -6.77 -14.52
C GLY A 10 2.63 -6.60 -13.02
N HIS A 11 3.50 -5.68 -12.62
CA HIS A 11 3.79 -5.41 -11.21
C HIS A 11 3.11 -4.10 -10.75
N PRO A 12 2.15 -4.16 -9.80
CA PRO A 12 1.57 -2.96 -9.21
C PRO A 12 2.62 -2.15 -8.45
N LEU A 13 2.78 -0.87 -8.80
CA LEU A 13 3.78 -0.02 -8.16
C LEU A 13 3.49 0.19 -6.67
N HIS A 14 2.21 0.28 -6.27
CA HIS A 14 1.82 0.40 -4.87
C HIS A 14 2.35 -0.78 -4.04
N ALA A 15 2.17 -2.01 -4.52
CA ALA A 15 2.65 -3.20 -3.83
C ALA A 15 4.17 -3.15 -3.58
N ILE A 16 4.96 -2.72 -4.58
CA ILE A 16 6.42 -2.58 -4.45
C ILE A 16 6.80 -1.55 -3.37
N VAL A 17 6.15 -0.38 -3.35
CA VAL A 17 6.55 0.69 -2.44
C VAL A 17 6.06 0.50 -1.01
N THR A 18 5.09 -0.40 -0.78
CA THR A 18 4.53 -0.65 0.57
C THR A 18 5.50 -1.32 1.54
N ASP A 19 6.53 -2.02 1.03
CA ASP A 19 7.61 -2.59 1.85
C ASP A 19 8.34 -1.52 2.69
N GLY A 20 8.42 -0.30 2.15
CA GLY A 20 9.01 0.85 2.84
C GLY A 20 8.29 1.17 4.15
N PRO A 21 7.03 1.64 4.12
CA PRO A 21 6.26 1.93 5.32
C PRO A 21 6.16 0.73 6.29
N ILE A 22 5.91 -0.48 5.78
CA ILE A 22 5.80 -1.70 6.60
C ILE A 22 7.06 -1.95 7.41
N THR A 23 8.24 -1.63 6.87
CA THR A 23 9.52 -1.84 7.55
C THR A 23 9.93 -0.62 8.40
N LEU A 24 9.83 0.57 7.83
CA LEU A 24 10.44 1.78 8.38
C LEU A 24 9.65 2.39 9.53
N ILE A 25 8.33 2.17 9.59
CA ILE A 25 7.51 2.67 10.70
C ILE A 25 7.76 1.88 11.99
N PRO A 26 7.78 0.54 11.99
CA PRO A 26 8.23 -0.23 13.16
C PRO A 26 9.67 0.08 13.57
N LEU A 27 10.57 0.29 12.60
CA LEU A 27 11.95 0.71 12.89
C LEU A 27 12.00 2.07 13.58
N ALA A 28 11.25 3.06 13.08
CA ALA A 28 11.14 4.38 13.70
C ALA A 28 10.57 4.29 15.12
N LEU A 29 9.55 3.46 15.34
CA LEU A 29 9.02 3.20 16.68
C LEU A 29 10.10 2.64 17.61
N ALA A 30 10.83 1.61 17.18
CA ALA A 30 11.89 0.99 17.97
C ALA A 30 13.00 2.00 18.32
N ALA A 31 13.42 2.81 17.35
CA ALA A 31 14.41 3.87 17.56
C ALA A 31 13.90 4.93 18.55
N SER A 32 12.63 5.31 18.46
CA SER A 32 12.01 6.28 19.36
C SER A 32 11.91 5.78 20.80
N VAL A 33 11.53 4.50 20.99
CA VAL A 33 11.54 3.85 22.29
C VAL A 33 12.97 3.78 22.86
N ALA A 34 13.96 3.42 22.04
CA ALA A 34 15.36 3.37 22.45
C ALA A 34 15.88 4.75 22.88
N ALA A 35 15.54 5.83 22.16
CA ALA A 35 15.93 7.19 22.50
C ALA A 35 15.28 7.69 23.81
N ARG A 36 14.05 7.26 24.10
CA ARG A 36 13.38 7.51 25.39
C ARG A 36 14.03 6.76 26.55
N ALA A 37 14.40 5.50 26.34
CA ALA A 37 15.02 4.66 27.36
C ALA A 37 16.46 5.09 27.65
N ARG A 38 17.21 5.50 26.63
CA ARG A 38 18.60 5.96 26.74
C ARG A 38 18.82 7.15 25.82
N SER A 39 18.95 8.34 26.41
CA SER A 39 19.17 9.58 25.65
C SER A 39 20.66 9.81 25.35
N SER A 40 21.23 9.03 24.41
CA SER A 40 22.58 9.24 23.89
C SER A 40 22.55 10.00 22.56
N ARG A 41 23.71 10.42 22.05
CA ARG A 41 23.79 11.10 20.75
C ARG A 41 23.36 10.15 19.63
N GLU A 42 23.74 8.88 19.74
CA GLU A 42 23.50 7.81 18.77
C GLU A 42 22.01 7.45 18.71
N THR A 43 21.35 7.28 19.85
CA THR A 43 19.92 6.93 19.88
C THR A 43 19.05 8.08 19.36
N ARG A 44 19.39 9.33 19.68
CA ARG A 44 18.71 10.51 19.11
C ARG A 44 18.91 10.61 17.59
N PHE A 45 20.11 10.33 17.10
CA PHE A 45 20.38 10.29 15.67
C PHE A 45 19.56 9.20 14.97
N ALA A 46 19.54 7.99 15.52
CA ALA A 46 18.78 6.86 14.98
C ALA A 46 17.27 7.15 14.95
N ASP A 47 16.70 7.70 16.04
CA ASP A 47 15.30 8.14 16.11
C ASP A 47 14.97 9.15 15.01
N ASP A 48 15.83 10.14 14.77
CA ASP A 48 15.62 11.13 13.72
C ASP A 48 15.78 10.60 12.31
N ALA A 49 16.79 9.76 12.07
CA ALA A 49 17.01 9.14 10.77
C ALA A 49 15.84 8.21 10.42
N ALA A 50 15.45 7.33 11.34
CA ALA A 50 14.36 6.38 11.13
C ALA A 50 13.02 7.09 10.91
N GLN A 51 12.70 8.14 11.69
CA GLN A 51 11.50 8.95 11.47
C GLN A 51 11.48 9.61 10.08
N ARG A 52 12.62 10.14 9.61
CA ARG A 52 12.71 10.76 8.27
C ARG A 52 12.56 9.74 7.15
N LEU A 53 13.13 8.55 7.32
CA LEU A 53 12.97 7.45 6.36
C LEU A 53 11.52 6.96 6.33
N ALA A 54 10.87 6.80 7.49
CA ALA A 54 9.45 6.48 7.57
C ALA A 54 8.60 7.52 6.83
N LEU A 55 8.84 8.82 7.07
CA LEU A 55 8.17 9.91 6.34
C LEU A 55 8.41 9.87 4.83
N ALA A 56 9.65 9.63 4.39
CA ALA A 56 9.97 9.52 2.97
C ALA A 56 9.25 8.33 2.32
N SER A 57 9.10 7.22 3.05
CA SER A 57 8.49 5.99 2.54
C SER A 57 6.97 6.07 2.38
N ILE A 58 6.26 6.84 3.22
CA ILE A 58 4.79 6.94 3.15
C ILE A 58 4.33 7.72 1.93
N VAL A 59 5.12 8.68 1.43
CA VAL A 59 4.73 9.54 0.30
C VAL A 59 4.41 8.74 -0.96
N PRO A 60 5.33 7.93 -1.52
CA PRO A 60 5.01 7.13 -2.70
C PRO A 60 3.92 6.09 -2.42
N ALA A 61 3.90 5.49 -1.22
CA ALA A 61 2.90 4.48 -0.88
C ALA A 61 1.47 5.03 -0.88
N VAL A 62 1.25 6.19 -0.26
CA VAL A 62 -0.06 6.85 -0.22
C VAL A 62 -0.49 7.30 -1.61
N LEU A 63 0.41 7.95 -2.37
CA LEU A 63 0.09 8.45 -3.71
C LEU A 63 -0.27 7.30 -4.67
N LEU A 64 0.53 6.24 -4.70
CA LEU A 64 0.28 5.09 -5.56
C LEU A 64 -0.94 4.28 -5.08
N GLY A 65 -1.19 4.19 -3.77
CA GLY A 65 -2.37 3.50 -3.24
C GLY A 65 -3.68 4.18 -3.60
N TRP A 66 -3.75 5.51 -3.47
CA TRP A 66 -4.92 6.28 -3.92
C TRP A 66 -5.07 6.28 -5.43
N TRP A 67 -3.96 6.24 -6.18
CA TRP A 67 -4.03 6.04 -7.62
C TRP A 67 -4.65 4.68 -7.96
N ASP A 68 -4.16 3.58 -7.38
CA ASP A 68 -4.75 2.27 -7.60
C ASP A 68 -6.25 2.26 -7.27
N TRP A 69 -6.65 2.86 -6.13
CA TRP A 69 -8.05 2.99 -5.73
C TRP A 69 -8.92 3.74 -6.75
N LEU A 70 -8.42 4.85 -7.32
CA LEU A 70 -9.14 5.62 -8.36
C LEU A 70 -9.43 4.84 -9.63
N THR A 71 -8.77 3.68 -9.81
CA THR A 71 -8.96 2.83 -10.98
C THR A 71 -9.83 1.61 -10.71
N ILE A 72 -10.36 1.45 -9.50
CA ILE A 72 -11.31 0.39 -9.14
C ILE A 72 -12.72 0.84 -9.55
N PRO A 73 -13.49 0.03 -10.30
CA PRO A 73 -14.89 0.33 -10.57
C PRO A 73 -15.70 0.41 -9.27
N GLY A 74 -16.63 1.36 -9.16
CA GLY A 74 -17.37 1.60 -7.92
C GLY A 74 -18.32 0.47 -7.50
N ASP A 75 -18.74 -0.35 -8.47
CA ASP A 75 -19.58 -1.53 -8.33
C ASP A 75 -18.78 -2.84 -8.13
N HIS A 76 -17.45 -2.78 -8.27
CA HIS A 76 -16.59 -3.94 -8.06
C HIS A 76 -16.48 -4.28 -6.56
N GLU A 77 -16.51 -5.56 -6.22
CA GLU A 77 -16.48 -6.05 -4.83
C GLU A 77 -15.27 -5.56 -4.03
N ALA A 78 -14.11 -5.43 -4.68
CA ALA A 78 -12.89 -4.88 -4.10
C ALA A 78 -12.96 -3.38 -3.71
N HIS A 79 -13.91 -2.60 -4.23
CA HIS A 79 -13.94 -1.15 -4.02
C HIS A 79 -14.13 -0.77 -2.55
N SER A 80 -15.06 -1.41 -1.84
CA SER A 80 -15.33 -1.10 -0.44
C SER A 80 -14.18 -1.49 0.50
N PRO A 81 -13.62 -2.73 0.43
CA PRO A 81 -12.43 -3.09 1.20
C PRO A 81 -11.21 -2.24 0.85
N ALA A 82 -11.01 -1.87 -0.42
CA ALA A 82 -9.92 -0.98 -0.82
C ALA A 82 -10.06 0.43 -0.26
N THR A 83 -11.29 0.94 -0.17
CA THR A 83 -11.58 2.22 0.49
C THR A 83 -11.19 2.17 1.97
N LEU A 84 -11.62 1.12 2.68
CA LEU A 84 -11.29 0.96 4.11
C LEU A 84 -9.78 0.83 4.31
N HIS A 85 -9.10 0.02 3.50
CA HIS A 85 -7.65 -0.13 3.50
C HIS A 85 -6.94 1.21 3.29
N GLY A 86 -7.35 1.99 2.28
CA GLY A 86 -6.79 3.30 1.97
C GLY A 86 -6.98 4.31 3.11
N LEU A 87 -8.15 4.33 3.75
CA LEU A 87 -8.44 5.20 4.89
C LEU A 87 -7.59 4.81 6.12
N VAL A 88 -7.52 3.52 6.44
CA VAL A 88 -6.69 3.00 7.55
C VAL A 88 -5.22 3.38 7.35
N ASN A 89 -4.65 3.15 6.17
CA ASN A 89 -3.26 3.50 5.88
C ASN A 89 -3.02 5.02 5.81
N SER A 90 -4.02 5.80 5.38
CA SER A 90 -3.95 7.26 5.44
C SER A 90 -3.92 7.78 6.89
N ALA A 91 -4.65 7.14 7.81
CA ALA A 91 -4.57 7.45 9.23
C ALA A 91 -3.17 7.11 9.82
N ALA A 92 -2.57 5.99 9.40
CA ALA A 92 -1.18 5.67 9.76
C ALA A 92 -0.21 6.74 9.25
N ALA A 93 -0.34 7.17 7.99
CA ALA A 93 0.47 8.22 7.40
C ALA A 93 0.32 9.56 8.17
N ALA A 94 -0.90 9.92 8.56
CA ALA A 94 -1.14 11.10 9.40
C ALA A 94 -0.46 11.00 10.77
N CYS A 95 -0.43 9.81 11.38
CA CYS A 95 0.30 9.57 12.62
C CYS A 95 1.82 9.72 12.43
N VAL A 96 2.38 9.20 11.34
CA VAL A 96 3.81 9.37 11.00
C VAL A 96 4.17 10.84 10.78
N VAL A 97 3.30 11.62 10.12
CA VAL A 97 3.46 13.07 9.99
C VAL A 97 3.37 13.75 11.36
N GLY A 98 2.38 13.40 12.16
CA GLY A 98 2.22 13.93 13.52
C GLY A 98 3.43 13.63 14.41
N ALA A 99 4.13 12.51 14.19
CA ALA A 99 5.32 12.11 14.92
C ALA A 99 6.56 13.03 14.69
N LEU A 100 6.44 14.02 13.78
CA LEU A 100 7.33 15.19 13.75
C LEU A 100 7.29 15.97 15.08
N TRP A 101 6.15 15.95 15.78
CA TRP A 101 6.02 16.49 17.13
C TRP A 101 6.64 15.53 18.16
N ARG A 102 7.89 15.83 18.53
CA ARG A 102 8.73 15.01 19.43
C ARG A 102 8.05 14.50 20.70
N PRO A 103 7.28 15.31 21.46
CA PRO A 103 6.71 14.88 22.73
C PRO A 103 5.75 13.69 22.64
N ARG A 104 5.16 13.42 21.47
CA ARG A 104 4.25 12.27 21.24
C ARG A 104 4.73 11.33 20.14
N ARG A 105 6.01 11.43 19.73
CA ARG A 105 6.54 10.69 18.59
C ARG A 105 6.35 9.18 18.75
N ALA A 106 6.76 8.62 19.89
CA ALA A 106 6.69 7.18 20.11
C ALA A 106 5.23 6.68 20.13
N GLU A 107 4.32 7.42 20.75
CA GLU A 107 2.88 7.10 20.81
C GLU A 107 2.25 7.13 19.41
N LEU A 108 2.56 8.15 18.62
CA LEU A 108 2.05 8.27 17.26
C LEU A 108 2.65 7.22 16.32
N LEU A 109 3.93 6.88 16.47
CA LEU A 109 4.55 5.78 15.72
C LEU A 109 4.00 4.42 16.15
N ALA A 110 3.65 4.23 17.43
CA ALA A 110 3.00 3.01 17.91
C ALA A 110 1.61 2.86 17.30
N LEU A 111 0.82 3.95 17.27
CA LEU A 111 -0.48 3.96 16.61
C LEU A 111 -0.33 3.71 15.11
N ALA A 112 0.64 4.35 14.44
CA ALA A 112 0.93 4.12 13.03
C ALA A 112 1.29 2.64 12.74
N ALA A 113 2.16 2.03 13.55
CA ALA A 113 2.55 0.63 13.40
C ALA A 113 1.35 -0.32 13.59
N ALA A 114 0.52 -0.08 14.62
CA ALA A 114 -0.70 -0.85 14.84
C ALA A 114 -1.68 -0.70 13.66
N THR A 115 -1.82 0.51 13.14
CA THR A 115 -2.73 0.81 12.03
C THR A 115 -2.26 0.18 10.72
N ILE A 116 -0.94 0.16 10.47
CA ILE A 116 -0.36 -0.57 9.33
C ILE A 116 -0.54 -2.08 9.45
N ALA A 117 -0.49 -2.65 10.66
CA ALA A 117 -0.80 -4.08 10.82
C ALA A 117 -2.25 -4.39 10.40
N VAL A 118 -3.21 -3.53 10.78
CA VAL A 118 -4.60 -3.64 10.32
C VAL A 118 -4.71 -3.39 8.80
N GLY A 119 -4.02 -2.38 8.29
CA GLY A 119 -3.96 -2.10 6.85
C GLY A 119 -3.40 -3.28 6.05
N GLY A 120 -2.35 -3.93 6.55
CA GLY A 120 -1.75 -5.13 5.97
C GLY A 120 -2.70 -6.31 5.96
N TRP A 121 -3.50 -6.50 7.01
CA TRP A 121 -4.58 -7.50 7.02
C TRP A 121 -5.59 -7.23 5.89
N LEU A 122 -6.11 -5.99 5.80
CA LEU A 122 -7.07 -5.60 4.76
C LEU A 122 -6.47 -5.72 3.35
N GLY A 123 -5.18 -5.40 3.20
CA GLY A 123 -4.45 -5.60 1.95
C GLY A 123 -4.29 -7.08 1.59
N GLY A 124 -4.09 -7.93 2.60
CA GLY A 124 -4.13 -9.38 2.45
C GLY A 124 -5.48 -9.87 1.93
N ASP A 125 -6.59 -9.40 2.49
CA ASP A 125 -7.93 -9.76 2.02
C ASP A 125 -8.15 -9.33 0.56
N LEU A 126 -7.72 -8.13 0.17
CA LEU A 126 -7.79 -7.66 -1.22
C LEU A 126 -7.06 -8.59 -2.20
N VAL A 127 -5.87 -9.06 -1.84
CA VAL A 127 -5.04 -9.88 -2.72
C VAL A 127 -5.48 -11.35 -2.70
N TYR A 128 -5.70 -11.91 -1.52
CA TYR A 128 -5.87 -13.35 -1.33
C TYR A 128 -7.32 -13.79 -1.33
N ALA A 129 -8.26 -12.96 -0.88
CA ALA A 129 -9.68 -13.29 -0.91
C ALA A 129 -10.36 -12.81 -2.19
N LEU A 130 -10.04 -11.59 -2.63
CA LEU A 130 -10.67 -10.95 -3.80
C LEU A 130 -9.83 -11.01 -5.07
N GLY A 131 -8.59 -11.52 -5.00
CA GLY A 131 -7.74 -11.64 -6.19
C GLY A 131 -7.39 -10.32 -6.87
N TRP A 132 -7.52 -9.19 -6.17
CA TRP A 132 -7.32 -7.88 -6.78
C TRP A 132 -5.88 -7.74 -7.29
N ARG A 133 -5.72 -7.40 -8.58
CA ARG A 133 -4.42 -7.32 -9.30
C ARG A 133 -3.67 -8.64 -9.37
N VAL A 134 -4.36 -9.77 -9.23
CA VAL A 134 -3.80 -11.09 -9.44
C VAL A 134 -4.31 -11.61 -10.77
N ARG A 135 -3.47 -11.58 -11.80
CA ARG A 135 -3.82 -11.99 -13.18
C ARG A 135 -4.56 -13.33 -13.29
N LYS A 136 -4.19 -14.30 -12.44
CA LYS A 136 -4.89 -15.61 -12.42
C LYS A 136 -6.31 -15.49 -11.89
N ALA A 137 -6.55 -14.67 -10.87
CA ALA A 137 -7.90 -14.44 -10.34
C ALA A 137 -8.76 -13.70 -11.37
N GLU A 138 -8.22 -12.66 -12.02
CA GLU A 138 -8.88 -11.95 -13.13
C GLU A 138 -9.26 -12.93 -14.26
N LEU A 139 -8.39 -13.90 -14.59
CA LEU A 139 -8.69 -14.93 -15.58
C LEU A 139 -9.86 -15.83 -15.13
N PHE A 140 -9.89 -16.23 -13.86
CA PHE A 140 -10.95 -17.09 -13.34
C PHE A 140 -12.30 -16.37 -13.28
N GLU A 141 -12.32 -15.11 -12.85
CA GLU A 141 -13.52 -14.27 -12.85
C GLU A 141 -14.15 -14.21 -14.25
N GLN A 142 -13.35 -13.96 -15.29
CA GLN A 142 -13.82 -13.92 -16.67
C GLN A 142 -14.37 -15.26 -17.17
N ILE A 143 -13.80 -16.38 -16.69
CA ILE A 143 -14.29 -17.72 -17.01
C ILE A 143 -15.62 -18.00 -16.29
N GLU A 144 -15.75 -17.57 -15.03
CA GLU A 144 -16.99 -17.67 -14.25
C GLU A 144 -18.12 -16.83 -14.85
N GLU A 145 -17.80 -15.70 -15.48
CA GLU A 145 -18.71 -14.89 -16.31
C GLU A 145 -19.12 -15.58 -17.63
N GLY A 146 -18.62 -16.79 -17.91
CA GLY A 146 -19.03 -17.61 -19.06
C GLY A 146 -18.16 -17.44 -20.30
N ARG A 147 -17.02 -16.73 -20.21
CA ARG A 147 -16.08 -16.61 -21.34
C ARG A 147 -15.22 -17.87 -21.46
N SER A 148 -14.84 -18.21 -22.69
CA SER A 148 -13.81 -19.23 -22.90
C SER A 148 -12.46 -18.72 -22.37
N ARG A 149 -11.57 -19.65 -22.03
CA ARG A 149 -10.21 -19.30 -21.57
C ARG A 149 -9.46 -18.43 -22.58
N ALA A 150 -9.60 -18.69 -23.87
CA ALA A 150 -8.92 -17.93 -24.92
C ALA A 150 -9.42 -16.48 -24.99
N GLU A 151 -10.74 -16.29 -24.91
CA GLU A 151 -11.35 -14.96 -24.85
C GLU A 151 -10.91 -14.22 -23.58
N ALA A 152 -11.00 -14.86 -22.42
CA ALA A 152 -10.57 -14.26 -21.16
C ALA A 152 -9.09 -13.82 -21.17
N GLU A 153 -8.19 -14.64 -21.72
CA GLU A 153 -6.78 -14.28 -21.91
C GLU A 153 -6.57 -13.12 -22.90
N GLU A 154 -7.41 -13.01 -23.94
CA GLU A 154 -7.37 -11.90 -24.89
C GLU A 154 -7.83 -10.58 -24.25
N ILE A 155 -8.94 -10.61 -23.50
CA ILE A 155 -9.48 -9.46 -22.77
C ILE A 155 -8.46 -8.91 -21.77
N ILE A 156 -7.84 -9.78 -20.98
CA ILE A 156 -6.81 -9.38 -20.02
C ILE A 156 -5.60 -8.77 -20.74
N ARG A 157 -5.13 -9.38 -21.84
CA ARG A 157 -4.01 -8.82 -22.62
C ARG A 157 -4.34 -7.45 -23.22
N GLU A 158 -5.56 -7.27 -23.70
CA GLU A 158 -6.02 -5.98 -24.21
C GLU A 158 -6.06 -4.92 -23.10
N HIS A 159 -6.60 -5.29 -21.93
CA HIS A 159 -6.58 -4.43 -20.74
C HIS A 159 -5.15 -4.04 -20.34
N GLU A 160 -4.26 -5.03 -20.18
CA GLU A 160 -2.85 -4.81 -19.83
C GLU A 160 -2.18 -3.85 -20.82
N ARG A 161 -2.46 -3.98 -22.13
CA ARG A 161 -1.88 -3.13 -23.17
C ARG A 161 -2.42 -1.69 -23.16
N ASN A 162 -3.72 -1.52 -22.94
CA ASN A 162 -4.39 -0.24 -23.14
C ASN A 162 -4.53 0.59 -21.86
N ASP A 163 -4.67 -0.09 -20.72
CA ASP A 163 -5.05 0.53 -19.45
C ASP A 163 -3.91 0.59 -18.42
N THR A 164 -2.79 -0.11 -18.61
CA THR A 164 -1.63 -0.03 -17.68
C THR A 164 -0.54 0.93 -18.18
N PHE A 165 0.40 1.29 -17.29
CA PHE A 165 1.53 2.15 -17.67
C PHE A 165 2.48 1.47 -18.64
N LEU A 166 2.84 0.22 -18.33
CA LEU A 166 3.65 -0.64 -19.18
C LEU A 166 3.09 -2.06 -19.12
N ALA A 167 2.70 -2.59 -20.27
CA ALA A 167 2.14 -3.92 -20.40
C ALA A 167 3.13 -5.02 -19.94
N SER A 168 2.59 -6.16 -19.53
CA SER A 168 3.34 -7.41 -19.40
C SER A 168 3.95 -7.80 -20.74
N ALA A 169 5.13 -8.44 -20.70
CA ALA A 169 5.76 -9.03 -21.87
C ALA A 169 5.04 -10.31 -22.33
#